data_AF-A0AAD5CZ27-F1
#
_entry.id   AF-A0AAD5CZ27-F1
#
_cell.length_a   1.000
_cell.length_b   1.000
_cell.length_c   1.000
_cell.angle_alpha   90.00
_cell.angle_beta   90.00
_cell.angle_gamma   90.00
#
_symmetry.space_group_name_H-M   'P 1'
#
loop_
_entity.id
_entity.type
_entity.pdbx_description
1 polymer ?
#
loop_
_entity_poly.entity_id
_entity_poly.type
_entity_poly.pdbx_seq_one_letter_code
_entity_poly.pdbx_strand_id
1 'polypeptide(L)'
;MDQKSWVCTVITQLSLCFALYCVISIGEPQTPSGLQRQPNEIYFISVVGGFRPLKQQTHLLKQIEKMIFAYDVGFVINISELGEDDPLLQHATQYFNSLRAPWYTTVSQKAEGPDYFFKQFNISSGRTMAVISLNTKKLQDSSSDIEELQFKQLSRRLELSNSNWHIAAAVHPLFCNQSLEQTRAKKGNDYLHHMLLEHGVDAYLSGQSCDNRTGGPYLTAINQGSYPPKEMVNMLLLHRVSPLEITTYGIGFKGEIIHESK
;
A
#
# COMPACT_ATOMS: atom_id res chain seq x y z
N MET A 1 12.75 69.92 13.69
CA MET A 1 11.70 68.89 13.69
C MET A 1 11.69 68.24 12.31
N ASP A 2 11.27 66.98 12.25
CA ASP A 2 11.15 66.10 11.07
C ASP A 2 12.42 65.33 10.66
N GLN A 3 12.82 64.38 11.50
CA GLN A 3 13.62 63.25 11.05
C GLN A 3 12.85 61.94 11.23
N LYS A 4 12.54 61.32 10.08
CA LYS A 4 12.32 59.87 9.89
C LYS A 4 11.08 59.23 10.54
N SER A 5 9.89 59.78 10.27
CA SER A 5 8.62 59.07 10.53
C SER A 5 8.47 57.81 9.65
N TRP A 6 8.93 57.84 8.39
CA TRP A 6 8.82 56.72 7.46
C TRP A 6 9.62 55.48 7.86
N VAL A 7 10.77 55.67 8.53
CA VAL A 7 11.64 54.55 8.96
C VAL A 7 10.93 53.69 10.00
N CYS A 8 10.16 54.30 10.90
CA CYS A 8 9.37 53.58 11.89
C CYS A 8 8.33 52.68 11.19
N THR A 9 7.61 53.24 10.20
CA THR A 9 6.59 52.52 9.42
C THR A 9 7.17 51.33 8.65
N VAL A 10 8.34 51.50 8.03
CA VAL A 10 9.01 50.43 7.27
C VAL A 10 9.46 49.30 8.20
N ILE A 11 10.02 49.63 9.36
CA ILE A 11 10.41 48.62 10.36
C ILE A 11 9.17 47.85 10.84
N THR A 12 8.05 48.55 11.10
CA THR A 12 6.83 47.87 11.55
C THR A 12 6.27 46.91 10.50
N GLN A 13 6.26 47.31 9.22
CA GLN A 13 5.82 46.46 8.12
C GLN A 13 6.73 45.24 7.92
N LEU A 14 8.06 45.42 8.00
CA LEU A 14 9.00 44.31 7.92
C LEU A 14 8.82 43.32 9.07
N SER A 15 8.63 43.81 10.30
CA SER A 15 8.35 42.96 11.46
C SER A 15 7.03 42.21 11.33
N LEU A 16 5.98 42.86 10.81
CA LEU A 16 4.69 42.21 10.55
C LEU A 16 4.80 41.15 9.46
N CYS A 17 5.48 41.42 8.35
CA CYS A 17 5.74 40.43 7.30
C CYS A 17 6.55 39.24 7.83
N PHE A 18 7.56 39.49 8.66
CA PHE A 18 8.37 38.44 9.26
C PHE A 18 7.57 37.60 10.25
N ALA A 19 6.75 38.22 11.11
CA ALA A 19 5.84 37.52 12.00
C ALA A 19 4.81 36.68 11.22
N LEU A 20 4.25 37.22 10.14
CA LEU A 20 3.31 36.48 9.28
C LEU A 20 3.99 35.30 8.59
N TYR A 21 5.22 35.49 8.10
CA TYR A 21 6.03 34.43 7.53
C TYR A 21 6.31 33.33 8.56
N CYS A 22 6.71 33.69 9.79
CA CYS A 22 6.90 32.75 10.89
C CYS A 22 5.62 31.99 11.24
N VAL A 23 4.47 32.65 11.29
CA VAL A 23 3.18 31.97 11.56
C VAL A 23 2.83 30.99 10.43
N ILE A 24 3.08 31.36 9.17
CA ILE A 24 2.82 30.50 8.02
C ILE A 24 3.80 29.32 7.97
N SER A 25 5.08 29.52 8.28
CA SER A 25 6.08 28.45 8.31
C SER A 25 5.95 27.54 9.53
N ILE A 26 5.46 28.05 10.66
CA ILE A 26 5.07 27.22 11.83
C ILE A 26 3.76 26.46 11.57
N GLY A 27 2.94 26.95 10.64
CA GLY A 27 1.73 26.28 10.16
C GLY A 27 1.97 25.12 9.18
N GLU A 28 3.23 24.76 8.90
CA GLU A 28 3.51 23.48 8.24
C GLU A 28 2.93 22.34 9.09
N PRO A 29 2.20 21.40 8.48
CA PRO A 29 1.60 20.31 9.23
C PRO A 29 2.72 19.56 9.94
N GLN A 30 2.65 19.54 11.27
CA GLN A 30 3.57 18.77 12.09
C GLN A 30 3.56 17.34 11.55
N THR A 31 4.66 16.93 10.92
CA THR A 31 4.90 15.52 10.64
C THR A 31 4.75 14.79 11.97
N PRO A 32 3.82 13.83 12.09
CA PRO A 32 3.62 13.11 13.33
C PRO A 32 4.95 12.54 13.79
N SER A 33 5.22 12.62 15.09
CA SER A 33 6.52 12.35 15.72
C SER A 33 7.07 10.92 15.52
N GLY A 34 6.35 10.06 14.78
CA GLY A 34 6.78 8.72 14.36
C GLY A 34 7.10 8.57 12.86
N LEU A 35 7.01 9.65 12.08
CA LEU A 35 7.14 9.67 10.62
C LEU A 35 8.42 10.37 10.12
N GLN A 36 9.39 10.59 11.02
CA GLN A 36 10.75 10.93 10.63
C GLN A 36 11.46 9.69 10.10
N ARG A 37 11.94 9.76 8.86
CA ARG A 37 12.72 8.72 8.18
C ARG A 37 13.85 8.23 9.09
N GLN A 38 13.74 7.01 9.61
CA GLN A 38 14.86 6.42 10.32
C GLN A 38 15.89 5.96 9.27
N PRO A 39 17.20 6.10 9.55
CA PRO A 39 18.21 5.39 8.80
C PRO A 39 17.94 3.89 9.02
N ASN A 40 17.47 3.24 7.97
CA ASN A 40 17.19 1.80 7.84
C ASN A 40 15.76 1.37 7.50
N GLU A 41 14.96 2.26 6.95
CA GLU A 41 13.57 1.96 6.58
C GLU A 41 13.33 2.12 5.08
N ILE A 42 12.39 1.33 4.56
CA ILE A 42 11.78 1.56 3.25
C ILE A 42 10.29 1.86 3.43
N TYR A 43 9.81 2.83 2.65
CA TYR A 43 8.41 3.19 2.58
C TYR A 43 7.82 2.69 1.26
N PHE A 44 6.66 2.06 1.31
CA PHE A 44 5.89 1.71 0.10
C PHE A 44 4.41 2.04 0.30
N ILE A 45 3.70 2.28 -0.79
CA ILE A 45 2.26 2.56 -0.75
C ILE A 45 1.50 1.36 -1.28
N SER A 46 0.35 1.04 -0.67
CA SER A 46 -0.65 0.20 -1.32
C SER A 46 -1.97 0.93 -1.51
N VAL A 47 -2.61 0.66 -2.63
CA VAL A 47 -3.87 1.30 -3.03
C VAL A 47 -4.72 0.31 -3.80
N VAL A 48 -6.03 0.34 -3.59
CA VAL A 48 -6.95 -0.48 -4.38
C VAL A 48 -7.15 0.17 -5.74
N GLY A 49 -7.04 -0.60 -6.82
CA GLY A 49 -7.31 -0.14 -8.17
C GLY A 49 -8.80 0.04 -8.44
N GLY A 50 -9.19 -0.03 -9.70
CA GLY A 50 -10.57 0.04 -10.15
C GLY A 50 -11.05 1.44 -10.51
N PHE A 51 -12.26 1.47 -11.05
CA PHE A 51 -12.86 2.69 -11.59
C PHE A 51 -13.27 3.66 -10.48
N ARG A 52 -12.97 4.95 -10.69
CA ARG A 52 -13.35 6.05 -9.81
C ARG A 52 -13.82 7.25 -10.64
N PRO A 53 -14.71 8.10 -10.09
CA PRO A 53 -14.94 9.42 -10.66
C PRO A 53 -13.63 10.18 -10.83
N LEU A 54 -13.43 10.83 -11.98
CA LEU A 54 -12.17 11.50 -12.35
C LEU A 54 -11.64 12.43 -11.25
N LYS A 55 -12.52 13.24 -10.65
CA LYS A 55 -12.15 14.16 -9.55
C LYS A 55 -11.60 13.42 -8.35
N GLN A 56 -12.17 12.26 -8.00
CA GLN A 56 -11.69 11.45 -6.89
C GLN A 56 -10.35 10.79 -7.26
N GLN A 57 -10.24 10.23 -8.46
CA GLN A 57 -9.00 9.63 -8.93
C GLN A 57 -7.83 10.62 -8.91
N THR A 58 -8.00 11.81 -9.50
CA THR A 58 -6.97 12.86 -9.50
C THR A 58 -6.57 13.28 -8.09
N HIS A 59 -7.53 13.36 -7.16
CA HIS A 59 -7.24 13.72 -5.78
C HIS A 59 -6.43 12.63 -5.06
N LEU A 60 -6.79 11.36 -5.23
CA LEU A 60 -6.03 10.23 -4.71
C LEU A 60 -4.60 10.20 -5.24
N LEU A 61 -4.44 10.36 -6.56
CA LEU A 61 -3.13 10.43 -7.20
C LEU A 61 -2.29 11.58 -6.62
N LYS A 62 -2.84 12.78 -6.47
CA LYS A 62 -2.14 13.92 -5.82
C LYS A 62 -1.72 13.62 -4.38
N GLN A 63 -2.51 12.85 -3.63
CA GLN A 63 -2.10 12.44 -2.29
C GLN A 63 -0.94 11.44 -2.34
N ILE A 64 -1.01 10.45 -3.24
CA ILE A 64 0.10 9.50 -3.46
C ILE A 64 1.38 10.24 -3.83
N GLU A 65 1.31 11.23 -4.73
CA GLU A 65 2.44 12.07 -5.11
C GLU A 65 3.06 12.78 -3.91
N LYS A 66 2.25 13.44 -3.08
CA LYS A 66 2.73 14.10 -1.85
C LYS A 66 3.44 13.13 -0.92
N MET A 67 2.88 11.92 -0.74
CA MET A 67 3.47 10.89 0.12
C MET A 67 4.78 10.36 -0.46
N ILE A 68 4.85 10.18 -1.79
CA ILE A 68 6.08 9.77 -2.47
C ILE A 68 7.22 10.76 -2.18
N PHE A 69 6.94 12.05 -2.28
CA PHE A 69 7.94 13.08 -2.00
C PHE A 69 8.26 13.21 -0.50
N ALA A 70 7.26 13.16 0.37
CA ALA A 70 7.44 13.36 1.81
C ALA A 70 8.22 12.21 2.48
N TYR A 71 7.98 10.97 2.05
CA TYR A 71 8.54 9.77 2.68
C TYR A 71 9.61 9.05 1.84
N ASP A 72 9.95 9.59 0.67
CA ASP A 72 10.86 8.94 -0.28
C ASP A 72 10.43 7.50 -0.58
N VAL A 73 9.16 7.36 -0.96
CA VAL A 73 8.51 6.07 -1.21
C VAL A 73 9.23 5.33 -2.34
N GLY A 74 9.60 4.08 -2.08
CA GLY A 74 10.35 3.26 -3.03
C GLY A 74 9.51 2.67 -4.15
N PHE A 75 8.22 2.39 -3.90
CA PHE A 75 7.30 1.85 -4.90
C PHE A 75 5.84 1.92 -4.44
N VAL A 76 4.92 1.72 -5.39
CA VAL A 76 3.47 1.64 -5.17
C VAL A 76 2.94 0.27 -5.61
N ILE A 77 2.09 -0.36 -4.80
CA ILE A 77 1.34 -1.58 -5.15
C ILE A 77 -0.13 -1.21 -5.41
N ASN A 78 -0.57 -1.39 -6.64
CA ASN A 78 -1.96 -1.34 -7.05
C ASN A 78 -2.62 -2.71 -6.88
N ILE A 79 -3.63 -2.80 -6.02
CA ILE A 79 -4.37 -4.03 -5.77
C ILE A 79 -5.60 -4.01 -6.68
N SER A 80 -5.54 -4.70 -7.82
CA SER A 80 -6.59 -4.70 -8.83
C SER A 80 -6.76 -6.06 -9.52
N GLU A 81 -7.99 -6.41 -9.85
CA GLU A 81 -8.30 -7.60 -10.69
C GLU A 81 -7.91 -7.39 -12.15
N LEU A 82 -7.82 -6.13 -12.57
CA LEU A 82 -7.54 -5.73 -13.95
C LEU A 82 -6.03 -5.73 -14.24
N GLY A 83 -5.18 -5.73 -13.21
CA GLY A 83 -3.73 -5.65 -13.33
C GLY A 83 -3.29 -4.45 -14.17
N GLU A 84 -2.57 -4.70 -15.27
CA GLU A 84 -2.05 -3.65 -16.17
C GLU A 84 -3.17 -2.87 -16.89
N ASP A 85 -4.35 -3.47 -17.06
CA ASP A 85 -5.53 -2.82 -17.65
C ASP A 85 -6.28 -1.93 -16.65
N ASP A 86 -5.75 -1.78 -15.44
CA ASP A 86 -6.42 -1.04 -14.38
C ASP A 86 -6.47 0.47 -14.67
N PRO A 87 -7.65 1.11 -14.65
CA PRO A 87 -7.79 2.53 -14.96
C PRO A 87 -7.02 3.45 -13.99
N LEU A 88 -6.87 3.04 -12.71
CA LEU A 88 -6.08 3.82 -11.74
C LEU A 88 -4.61 3.75 -12.13
N LEU A 89 -4.10 2.55 -12.38
CA LEU A 89 -2.71 2.34 -12.81
C LEU A 89 -2.39 3.05 -14.12
N GLN A 90 -3.21 2.92 -15.16
CA GLN A 90 -2.97 3.54 -16.46
C GLN A 90 -2.92 5.07 -16.36
N HIS A 91 -3.84 5.67 -15.60
CA HIS A 91 -3.82 7.11 -15.40
C HIS A 91 -2.63 7.53 -14.52
N ALA A 92 -2.30 6.73 -13.50
CA ALA A 92 -1.14 6.97 -12.66
C ALA A 92 0.15 6.92 -13.47
N THR A 93 0.38 5.90 -14.29
CA THR A 93 1.60 5.82 -15.12
C THR A 93 1.64 6.93 -16.15
N GLN A 94 0.53 7.29 -16.79
CA GLN A 94 0.48 8.44 -17.69
C GLN A 94 0.81 9.77 -17.00
N TYR A 95 0.23 10.02 -15.83
CA TYR A 95 0.39 11.27 -15.07
C TYR A 95 1.74 11.32 -14.31
N PHE A 96 2.26 10.17 -13.90
CA PHE A 96 3.44 10.01 -13.04
C PHE A 96 4.62 9.32 -13.74
N ASN A 97 4.68 9.35 -15.07
CA ASN A 97 5.87 8.91 -15.82
C ASN A 97 7.18 9.59 -15.33
N SER A 98 7.09 10.67 -14.55
CA SER A 98 8.21 11.39 -13.93
C SER A 98 8.43 11.13 -12.43
N LEU A 99 7.60 10.34 -11.74
CA LEU A 99 7.80 10.07 -10.31
C LEU A 99 8.85 8.98 -10.09
N ARG A 100 9.65 9.16 -9.03
CA ARG A 100 10.75 8.27 -8.63
C ARG A 100 10.29 6.87 -8.19
N ALA A 101 9.00 6.66 -7.95
CA ALA A 101 8.46 5.41 -7.41
C ALA A 101 7.78 4.58 -8.53
N PRO A 102 8.31 3.39 -8.90
CA PRO A 102 7.64 2.48 -9.82
C PRO A 102 6.32 1.96 -9.24
N TRP A 103 5.35 1.74 -10.12
CA TRP A 103 4.07 1.12 -9.81
C TRP A 103 4.11 -0.37 -10.18
N TYR A 104 3.62 -1.21 -9.29
CA TYR A 104 3.38 -2.64 -9.49
C TYR A 104 1.90 -2.91 -9.30
N THR A 105 1.38 -3.96 -9.92
CA THR A 105 -0.02 -4.34 -9.76
C THR A 105 -0.17 -5.80 -9.43
N THR A 106 -1.25 -6.16 -8.75
CA THR A 106 -1.59 -7.57 -8.56
C THR A 106 -1.88 -8.25 -9.91
N VAL A 107 -1.53 -9.54 -10.01
CA VAL A 107 -1.72 -10.35 -11.22
C VAL A 107 -3.19 -10.35 -11.62
N SER A 108 -3.46 -9.97 -12.88
CA SER A 108 -4.84 -9.89 -13.39
C SER A 108 -5.40 -11.26 -13.75
N GLN A 109 -6.74 -11.33 -13.80
CA GLN A 109 -7.44 -12.52 -14.31
C GLN A 109 -7.11 -12.80 -15.78
N LYS A 110 -6.78 -11.78 -16.58
CA LYS A 110 -6.54 -11.92 -18.02
C LYS A 110 -5.07 -12.17 -18.38
N ALA A 111 -4.15 -12.05 -17.43
CA ALA A 111 -2.74 -12.23 -17.70
C ALA A 111 -2.42 -13.67 -18.15
N GLU A 112 -1.65 -13.78 -19.24
CA GLU A 112 -0.97 -15.01 -19.65
C GLU A 112 0.33 -15.14 -18.85
N GLY A 113 0.53 -16.26 -18.14
CA GLY A 113 1.70 -16.48 -17.30
C GLY A 113 1.38 -17.19 -15.97
N PRO A 114 2.35 -17.26 -15.05
CA PRO A 114 2.13 -17.84 -13.73
C PRO A 114 1.07 -17.04 -12.96
N ASP A 115 0.29 -17.73 -12.12
CA ASP A 115 -0.76 -17.11 -11.29
C ASP A 115 -0.21 -16.30 -10.11
N TYR A 116 1.10 -16.09 -10.08
CA TYR A 116 1.79 -15.27 -9.10
C TYR A 116 2.97 -14.52 -9.70
N PHE A 117 3.34 -13.41 -9.08
CA PHE A 117 4.54 -12.63 -9.37
C PHE A 117 5.33 -12.42 -8.09
N PHE A 118 6.65 -12.55 -8.18
CA PHE A 118 7.56 -12.43 -7.04
C PHE A 118 8.56 -11.31 -7.31
N LYS A 119 8.58 -10.30 -6.44
CA LYS A 119 9.51 -9.17 -6.52
C LYS A 119 10.24 -8.95 -5.22
N GLN A 120 11.57 -8.89 -5.30
CA GLN A 120 12.41 -8.55 -4.16
C GLN A 120 12.80 -7.07 -4.23
N PHE A 121 12.83 -6.44 -3.06
CA PHE A 121 13.19 -5.06 -2.82
C PHE A 121 14.29 -5.02 -1.77
N ASN A 122 15.29 -4.17 -2.00
CA ASN A 122 16.32 -3.92 -1.00
C ASN A 122 15.73 -3.03 0.08
N ILE A 123 15.78 -3.52 1.31
CA ILE A 123 15.75 -2.67 2.49
C ILE A 123 17.17 -2.11 2.64
N SER A 124 17.35 -1.19 3.56
CA SER A 124 18.67 -0.78 4.03
C SER A 124 19.49 -1.93 4.64
N SER A 125 20.81 -1.71 4.79
CA SER A 125 21.69 -2.57 5.58
C SER A 125 21.73 -4.03 5.08
N GLY A 126 21.63 -4.24 3.76
CA GLY A 126 21.71 -5.56 3.13
C GLY A 126 20.51 -6.47 3.36
N ARG A 127 19.45 -5.97 4.01
CA ARG A 127 18.19 -6.70 4.19
C ARG A 127 17.30 -6.56 2.97
N THR A 128 16.40 -7.50 2.76
CA THR A 128 15.48 -7.49 1.63
C THR A 128 14.05 -7.85 2.03
N MET A 129 13.08 -7.37 1.25
CA MET A 129 11.67 -7.73 1.35
C MET A 129 11.21 -8.32 0.03
N ALA A 130 10.43 -9.40 0.08
CA ALA A 130 9.73 -9.95 -1.06
C ALA A 130 8.24 -9.57 -1.01
N VAL A 131 7.71 -9.14 -2.14
CA VAL A 131 6.28 -9.02 -2.38
C VAL A 131 5.86 -10.11 -3.36
N ILE A 132 4.88 -10.90 -2.96
CA ILE A 132 4.30 -11.99 -3.74
C ILE A 132 2.89 -11.58 -4.15
N SER A 133 2.70 -11.18 -5.40
CA SER A 133 1.35 -11.00 -5.92
C SER A 133 0.73 -12.35 -6.25
N LEU A 134 -0.55 -12.54 -5.90
CA LEU A 134 -1.31 -13.77 -6.14
C LEU A 134 -2.60 -13.49 -6.93
N ASN A 135 -2.91 -14.35 -7.90
CA ASN A 135 -4.21 -14.41 -8.55
C ASN A 135 -5.10 -15.44 -7.83
N THR A 136 -5.68 -15.02 -6.70
CA THR A 136 -6.46 -15.91 -5.84
C THR A 136 -7.67 -16.51 -6.51
N LYS A 137 -8.27 -15.85 -7.51
CA LYS A 137 -9.43 -16.39 -8.22
C LYS A 137 -9.05 -17.57 -9.10
N LYS A 138 -7.98 -17.46 -9.89
CA LYS A 138 -7.47 -18.59 -10.68
C LYS A 138 -6.96 -19.72 -9.79
N LEU A 139 -6.28 -19.40 -8.70
CA LEU A 139 -5.82 -20.39 -7.72
C LEU A 139 -6.97 -21.16 -7.05
N GLN A 140 -8.14 -20.55 -6.87
CA GLN A 140 -9.32 -21.20 -6.29
C GLN A 140 -10.21 -21.93 -7.34
N ASP A 141 -10.20 -21.46 -8.58
CA ASP A 141 -11.02 -21.99 -9.68
C ASP A 141 -10.30 -23.09 -10.50
N SER A 142 -9.00 -23.30 -10.27
CA SER A 142 -8.21 -24.33 -10.96
C SER A 142 -8.62 -25.77 -10.58
N SER A 143 -8.42 -26.72 -11.50
CA SER A 143 -8.52 -28.14 -11.16
C SER A 143 -7.43 -28.51 -10.14
N SER A 144 -7.70 -29.50 -9.28
CA SER A 144 -6.81 -29.93 -8.19
C SER A 144 -5.36 -30.07 -8.61
N ASP A 145 -5.11 -30.61 -9.80
CA ASP A 145 -3.76 -30.95 -10.26
C ASP A 145 -2.98 -29.71 -10.74
N ILE A 146 -3.67 -28.70 -11.28
CA ILE A 146 -3.07 -27.42 -11.70
C ILE A 146 -2.82 -26.54 -10.48
N GLU A 147 -3.79 -26.53 -9.56
CA GLU A 147 -3.71 -25.87 -8.26
C GLU A 147 -2.48 -26.36 -7.48
N GLU A 148 -2.32 -27.68 -7.33
CA GLU A 148 -1.19 -28.31 -6.62
C GLU A 148 0.16 -27.95 -7.25
N LEU A 149 0.25 -27.92 -8.59
CA LEU A 149 1.50 -27.55 -9.27
C LEU A 149 1.87 -26.08 -9.05
N GLN A 150 0.89 -25.15 -9.16
CA GLN A 150 1.12 -23.72 -8.92
C GLN A 150 1.56 -23.47 -7.48
N PHE A 151 0.89 -24.12 -6.51
CA PHE A 151 1.26 -24.01 -5.11
C PHE A 151 2.65 -24.58 -4.83
N LYS A 152 2.98 -25.75 -5.39
CA LYS A 152 4.33 -26.33 -5.24
C LYS A 152 5.43 -25.43 -5.82
N GLN A 153 5.16 -24.75 -6.92
CA GLN A 153 6.09 -23.77 -7.49
C GLN A 153 6.26 -22.54 -6.60
N LEU A 154 5.16 -22.01 -6.06
CA LEU A 154 5.20 -20.89 -5.12
C LEU A 154 5.93 -21.25 -3.83
N SER A 155 5.61 -22.40 -3.23
CA SER A 155 6.31 -22.98 -2.08
C SER A 155 7.82 -23.05 -2.29
N ARG A 156 8.26 -23.67 -3.39
CA ARG A 156 9.68 -23.76 -3.74
C ARG A 156 10.33 -22.38 -3.88
N ARG A 157 9.60 -21.38 -4.37
CA ARG A 157 10.13 -20.03 -4.53
C ARG A 157 10.26 -19.30 -3.19
N LEU A 158 9.33 -19.53 -2.27
CA LEU A 158 9.41 -19.02 -0.90
C LEU A 158 10.56 -19.67 -0.14
N GLU A 159 10.76 -20.99 -0.26
CA GLU A 159 11.90 -21.72 0.33
C GLU A 159 13.26 -21.19 -0.13
N LEU A 160 13.36 -20.82 -1.42
CA LEU A 160 14.59 -20.29 -2.00
C LEU A 160 14.80 -18.79 -1.72
N SER A 161 13.79 -18.10 -1.17
CA SER A 161 13.88 -16.67 -0.88
C SER A 161 14.71 -16.44 0.38
N ASN A 162 15.74 -15.60 0.27
CA ASN A 162 16.54 -15.11 1.39
C ASN A 162 16.02 -13.78 1.95
N SER A 163 14.77 -13.41 1.65
CA SER A 163 14.18 -12.16 2.11
C SER A 163 13.91 -12.20 3.60
N ASN A 164 14.06 -11.04 4.26
CA ASN A 164 13.78 -10.89 5.68
C ASN A 164 12.30 -10.70 5.97
N TRP A 165 11.57 -10.15 5.00
CA TRP A 165 10.13 -9.98 5.04
C TRP A 165 9.51 -10.54 3.77
N HIS A 166 8.37 -11.20 3.89
CA HIS A 166 7.57 -11.69 2.78
C HIS A 166 6.14 -11.21 2.94
N ILE A 167 5.67 -10.42 1.98
CA ILE A 167 4.30 -9.89 1.94
C ILE A 167 3.58 -10.52 0.75
N ALA A 168 2.53 -11.29 1.01
CA ALA A 168 1.61 -11.72 -0.03
C ALA A 168 0.61 -10.59 -0.33
N ALA A 169 0.24 -10.39 -1.60
CA ALA A 169 -0.70 -9.38 -2.04
C ALA A 169 -1.69 -9.98 -3.04
N ALA A 170 -2.98 -9.80 -2.80
CA ALA A 170 -4.02 -10.22 -3.74
C ALA A 170 -5.22 -9.30 -3.66
N VAL A 171 -6.17 -9.43 -4.59
CA VAL A 171 -7.42 -8.68 -4.52
C VAL A 171 -8.31 -9.23 -3.40
N HIS A 172 -8.52 -10.55 -3.40
CA HIS A 172 -9.47 -11.19 -2.50
C HIS A 172 -8.89 -11.32 -1.09
N PRO A 173 -9.70 -11.07 -0.05
CA PRO A 173 -9.30 -11.26 1.33
C PRO A 173 -9.04 -12.74 1.64
N LEU A 174 -8.00 -12.99 2.44
CA LEU A 174 -7.66 -14.34 2.90
C LEU A 174 -8.64 -14.83 3.98
N PHE A 175 -9.03 -13.93 4.89
CA PHE A 175 -9.93 -14.22 6.00
C PHE A 175 -11.29 -13.58 5.79
N CYS A 176 -12.33 -14.40 5.71
CA CYS A 176 -13.71 -13.93 5.69
C CYS A 176 -14.63 -14.77 6.58
N ASN A 177 -15.51 -14.09 7.30
CA ASN A 177 -16.55 -14.74 8.08
C ASN A 177 -17.72 -15.04 7.13
N GLN A 178 -17.68 -16.18 6.43
CA GLN A 178 -18.71 -16.53 5.43
C GLN A 178 -19.75 -17.50 6.01
N SER A 179 -21.02 -17.25 5.65
CA SER A 179 -22.14 -18.18 5.82
C SER A 179 -21.97 -19.43 4.96
N LEU A 180 -22.77 -20.47 5.26
CA LEU A 180 -22.73 -21.84 4.72
C LEU A 180 -22.56 -22.05 3.19
N GLU A 181 -22.76 -21.04 2.33
CA GLU A 181 -22.77 -21.21 0.87
C GLU A 181 -21.39 -21.15 0.18
N GLN A 182 -20.30 -20.78 0.87
CA GLN A 182 -18.98 -20.58 0.25
C GLN A 182 -17.92 -21.63 0.65
N THR A 183 -18.34 -22.89 0.83
CA THR A 183 -17.50 -23.98 1.32
C THR A 183 -16.24 -24.27 0.50
N ARG A 184 -16.25 -24.02 -0.83
CA ARG A 184 -15.09 -24.28 -1.72
C ARG A 184 -14.06 -23.15 -1.65
N ALA A 185 -14.49 -21.90 -1.74
CA ALA A 185 -13.63 -20.73 -1.56
C ALA A 185 -13.00 -20.72 -0.16
N LYS A 186 -13.76 -21.14 0.87
CA LYS A 186 -13.24 -21.34 2.22
C LYS A 186 -12.11 -22.37 2.27
N LYS A 187 -12.29 -23.56 1.66
CA LYS A 187 -11.23 -24.58 1.61
C LYS A 187 -9.97 -24.12 0.86
N GLY A 188 -10.13 -23.41 -0.26
CA GLY A 188 -9.00 -22.86 -1.01
C GLY A 188 -8.26 -21.77 -0.24
N ASN A 189 -8.98 -20.89 0.46
CA ASN A 189 -8.38 -19.88 1.34
C ASN A 189 -7.67 -20.50 2.54
N ASP A 190 -8.24 -21.54 3.16
CA ASP A 190 -7.63 -22.24 4.29
C ASP A 190 -6.30 -22.91 3.86
N TYR A 191 -6.28 -23.54 2.68
CA TYR A 191 -5.05 -24.13 2.13
C TYR A 191 -4.00 -23.06 1.80
N LEU A 192 -4.39 -22.00 1.09
CA LEU A 192 -3.51 -20.87 0.78
C LEU A 192 -2.94 -20.26 2.07
N HIS A 193 -3.78 -20.03 3.09
CA HIS A 193 -3.34 -19.51 4.37
C HIS A 193 -2.31 -20.42 5.03
N HIS A 194 -2.58 -21.72 5.09
CA HIS A 194 -1.67 -22.69 5.68
C HIS A 194 -0.32 -22.71 4.96
N MET A 195 -0.33 -22.74 3.62
CA MET A 195 0.88 -22.71 2.80
C MET A 195 1.68 -21.43 3.03
N LEU A 196 1.04 -20.25 3.02
CA LEU A 196 1.71 -18.98 3.27
C LEU A 196 2.34 -18.95 4.67
N LEU A 197 1.62 -19.44 5.69
CA LEU A 197 2.12 -19.51 7.06
C LEU A 197 3.31 -20.46 7.20
N GLU A 198 3.22 -21.66 6.63
CA GLU A 198 4.28 -22.68 6.66
C GLU A 198 5.57 -22.19 6.00
N HIS A 199 5.44 -21.39 4.93
CA HIS A 199 6.56 -20.87 4.16
C HIS A 199 7.04 -19.49 4.64
N GLY A 200 6.65 -19.07 5.85
CA GLY A 200 7.19 -17.88 6.51
C GLY A 200 6.74 -16.55 5.91
N VAL A 201 5.54 -16.49 5.32
CA VAL A 201 4.96 -15.20 4.88
C VAL A 201 4.47 -14.43 6.10
N ASP A 202 4.92 -13.17 6.24
CA ASP A 202 4.67 -12.36 7.43
C ASP A 202 3.32 -11.66 7.38
N ALA A 203 2.95 -11.14 6.20
CA ALA A 203 1.76 -10.31 6.03
C ALA A 203 1.02 -10.60 4.72
N TYR A 204 -0.28 -10.33 4.74
CA TYR A 204 -1.18 -10.43 3.59
C TYR A 204 -1.86 -9.09 3.33
N LEU A 205 -1.71 -8.59 2.11
CA LEU A 205 -2.31 -7.36 1.62
C LEU A 205 -3.49 -7.71 0.72
N SER A 206 -4.65 -7.15 1.02
CA SER A 206 -5.92 -7.36 0.29
C SER A 206 -6.56 -6.04 -0.11
N GLY A 207 -7.42 -6.07 -1.13
CA GLY A 207 -8.10 -4.87 -1.64
C GLY A 207 -9.62 -4.92 -1.61
N GLN A 208 -10.21 -6.09 -1.37
CA GLN A 208 -11.65 -6.30 -1.36
C GLN A 208 -12.15 -6.65 0.04
N SER A 209 -13.37 -6.24 0.36
CA SER A 209 -14.06 -6.66 1.58
C SER A 209 -14.72 -8.02 1.39
N CYS A 210 -15.03 -8.70 2.50
CA CYS A 210 -15.63 -10.04 2.49
C CYS A 210 -17.05 -10.13 1.93
N ASP A 211 -17.75 -9.01 1.81
CA ASP A 211 -19.10 -8.92 1.23
C ASP A 211 -19.07 -8.58 -0.28
N ASN A 212 -17.92 -8.76 -0.94
CA ASN A 212 -17.68 -8.43 -2.34
C ASN A 212 -18.00 -6.97 -2.71
N ARG A 213 -18.10 -6.08 -1.73
CA ARG A 213 -18.27 -4.64 -1.95
C ARG A 213 -16.92 -3.99 -2.22
N THR A 214 -16.97 -2.74 -2.67
CA THR A 214 -15.77 -1.92 -2.83
C THR A 214 -15.11 -1.73 -1.47
N GLY A 215 -14.03 -2.46 -1.24
CA GLY A 215 -13.22 -2.38 -0.03
C GLY A 215 -12.11 -1.33 -0.13
N GLY A 216 -11.32 -1.27 0.93
CA GLY A 216 -10.07 -0.55 0.95
C GLY A 216 -8.85 -1.46 0.98
N PRO A 217 -7.67 -0.90 0.75
CA PRO A 217 -6.43 -1.64 0.98
C PRO A 217 -6.35 -2.01 2.46
N TYR A 218 -6.02 -3.26 2.74
CA TYR A 218 -5.95 -3.80 4.10
C TYR A 218 -4.79 -4.79 4.23
N LEU A 219 -3.94 -4.59 5.25
CA LEU A 219 -2.82 -5.47 5.57
C LEU A 219 -3.08 -6.19 6.90
N THR A 220 -2.95 -7.52 6.89
CA THR A 220 -3.06 -8.38 8.08
C THR A 220 -1.79 -9.18 8.26
N ALA A 221 -1.37 -9.39 9.51
CA ALA A 221 -0.36 -10.41 9.80
C ALA A 221 -0.95 -11.80 9.51
N ILE A 222 -0.17 -12.68 8.88
CA ILE A 222 -0.61 -14.03 8.49
C ILE A 222 -0.93 -14.89 9.72
N ASN A 223 -0.20 -14.69 10.82
CA ASN A 223 -0.35 -15.47 12.06
C ASN A 223 -1.51 -15.02 12.95
N GLN A 224 -1.95 -13.76 12.86
CA GLN A 224 -3.03 -13.24 13.70
C GLN A 224 -4.40 -13.41 13.06
N GLY A 225 -4.47 -13.41 11.72
CA GLY A 225 -5.71 -13.62 10.98
C GLY A 225 -6.80 -12.62 11.35
N SER A 226 -6.80 -11.43 10.75
CA SER A 226 -7.83 -10.41 11.00
C SER A 226 -8.66 -10.08 9.77
N TYR A 227 -9.92 -9.69 10.02
CA TYR A 227 -10.88 -9.41 8.96
C TYR A 227 -10.69 -8.00 8.39
N PRO A 228 -10.91 -7.81 7.07
CA PRO A 228 -10.94 -6.49 6.48
C PRO A 228 -12.01 -5.62 7.15
N PRO A 229 -11.66 -4.41 7.62
CA PRO A 229 -12.63 -3.48 8.19
C PRO A 229 -13.55 -2.92 7.11
N LYS A 230 -14.80 -2.61 7.50
CA LYS A 230 -15.87 -2.20 6.58
C LYS A 230 -15.71 -0.80 5.99
N GLU A 231 -14.90 0.08 6.59
CA GLU A 231 -14.87 1.52 6.29
C GLU A 231 -13.52 2.00 5.74
N MET A 232 -12.88 1.24 4.86
CA MET A 232 -11.63 1.64 4.21
C MET A 232 -11.80 2.15 2.77
N VAL A 233 -12.96 2.72 2.42
CA VAL A 233 -13.21 3.18 1.05
C VAL A 233 -12.45 4.49 0.77
N ASN A 234 -11.79 4.59 -0.38
CA ASN A 234 -11.07 5.78 -0.86
C ASN A 234 -9.88 6.21 0.04
N MET A 235 -9.15 5.26 0.59
CA MET A 235 -7.87 5.51 1.27
C MET A 235 -6.72 4.78 0.57
N LEU A 236 -5.51 5.19 0.91
CA LEU A 236 -4.27 4.47 0.61
C LEU A 236 -3.64 4.02 1.92
N LEU A 237 -2.79 3.00 1.87
CA LEU A 237 -1.93 2.64 2.98
C LEU A 237 -0.51 3.08 2.68
N LEU A 238 0.12 3.74 3.65
CA LEU A 238 1.56 3.97 3.67
C LEU A 238 2.17 2.95 4.62
N HIS A 239 3.09 2.14 4.12
CA HIS A 239 3.79 1.12 4.88
C HIS A 239 5.21 1.57 5.15
N ARG A 240 5.62 1.46 6.41
CA ARG A 240 7.00 1.63 6.88
C ARG A 240 7.54 0.26 7.23
N VAL A 241 8.56 -0.17 6.51
CA VAL A 241 9.21 -1.46 6.73
C VAL A 241 10.57 -1.23 7.32
N SER A 242 10.75 -1.75 8.54
CA SER A 242 12.02 -1.73 9.26
C SER A 242 12.59 -3.14 9.36
N PRO A 243 13.81 -3.30 9.89
CA PRO A 243 14.37 -4.61 10.23
C PRO A 243 13.55 -5.41 11.28
N LEU A 244 12.67 -4.76 12.04
CA LEU A 244 12.01 -5.37 13.22
C LEU A 244 10.49 -5.47 13.10
N GLU A 245 9.87 -4.55 12.36
CA GLU A 245 8.42 -4.47 12.22
C GLU A 245 8.00 -3.84 10.89
N ILE A 246 6.74 -4.10 10.50
CA ILE A 246 6.03 -3.44 9.42
C ILE A 246 4.92 -2.59 10.06
N THR A 247 5.05 -1.26 10.00
CA THR A 247 3.99 -0.35 10.46
C THR A 247 3.19 0.14 9.26
N THR A 248 1.87 0.17 9.39
CA THR A 248 0.96 0.59 8.31
C THR A 248 0.09 1.74 8.77
N TYR A 249 0.07 2.81 7.97
CA TYR A 249 -0.72 4.01 8.18
C TYR A 249 -1.80 4.12 7.11
N GLY A 250 -3.06 4.10 7.52
CA GLY A 250 -4.20 4.37 6.65
C GLY A 250 -4.37 5.86 6.44
N ILE A 251 -4.17 6.32 5.22
CA ILE A 251 -4.22 7.74 4.86
C ILE A 251 -5.53 8.04 4.13
N GLY A 252 -6.30 8.92 4.75
CA GLY A 252 -7.55 9.42 4.24
C GLY A 252 -7.40 10.33 3.03
N PHE A 253 -8.54 10.66 2.43
CA PHE A 253 -8.57 11.53 1.27
C PHE A 253 -8.01 12.92 1.57
N LYS A 254 -8.21 13.47 2.78
CA LYS A 254 -7.70 14.80 3.14
C LYS A 254 -6.22 14.76 3.55
N GLY A 255 -5.59 13.58 3.57
CA GLY A 255 -4.21 13.37 3.98
C GLY A 255 -4.05 13.13 5.48
N GLU A 256 -5.16 12.97 6.20
CA GLU A 256 -5.19 12.61 7.61
C GLU A 256 -4.88 11.13 7.81
N ILE A 257 -4.24 10.79 8.93
CA ILE A 257 -4.06 9.39 9.35
C ILE A 257 -5.36 8.95 10.01
N ILE A 258 -6.05 7.98 9.41
CA ILE A 258 -7.31 7.41 9.89
C ILE A 258 -7.06 6.14 10.70
N HIS A 259 -5.99 5.42 10.39
CA HIS A 259 -5.68 4.14 11.02
C HIS A 259 -4.16 3.95 11.15
N GLU A 260 -3.72 3.31 12.23
CA GLU A 260 -2.34 2.84 12.41
C GLU A 260 -2.39 1.39 12.90
N SER A 261 -1.60 0.52 12.27
CA SER A 261 -1.37 -0.86 12.72
C SER A 261 0.12 -1.19 12.70
N LYS A 262 0.54 -2.08 13.61
CA LYS A 262 1.91 -2.55 13.79
C LYS A 262 1.93 -4.08 13.80
#